data_AF-A0A930ZBB7-F1
#
_entry.id   AF-A0A930ZBB7-F1
#
_cell.length_a   1.000
_cell.length_b   1.000
_cell.length_c   1.000
_cell.angle_alpha   90.00
_cell.angle_beta   90.00
_cell.angle_gamma   90.00
#
_symmetry.space_group_name_H-M   'P 1'
#
loop_
_entity.id
_entity.type
_entity.pdbx_description
1 polymer ?
#
loop_
_entity_poly.entity_id
_entity_poly.type
_entity_poly.pdbx_seq_one_letter_code
_entity_poly.pdbx_strand_id
1 'polypeptide(L)'
;MNRDFEFKQLLRAYRAGIINEATFEKELADIERGVGNGDGGRSVEALGKTYGSEREAVVALLDRFRAGETGGQAAFSGWEKQVSTDCIRSGIRMIAEREGYHSRIFERRLADLGAECKAGLTDFGRKFTEKLSDPKMSDNDKLLYIASLAPDPEAFWKPVSAFVDRIKDDQESKELFKLYIQDELSSGKWLMYACEALNGPAKAPSAQMGVAASEAL
;
A
#
# COMPACT_ATOMS: atom_id res chain seq x y z
N MET A 1 21.49 -0.44 12.89
CA MET A 1 21.63 -0.56 11.42
C MET A 1 22.71 -1.60 11.12
N ASN A 2 22.53 -2.45 10.11
CA ASN A 2 23.54 -3.45 9.74
C ASN A 2 24.54 -2.82 8.76
N ARG A 3 25.76 -2.54 9.23
CA ARG A 3 26.85 -1.92 8.44
C ARG A 3 27.11 -2.61 7.10
N ASP A 4 26.88 -3.92 7.04
CA ASP A 4 27.06 -4.72 5.82
C ASP A 4 26.06 -4.35 4.71
N PHE A 5 24.85 -3.92 5.07
CA PHE A 5 23.83 -3.50 4.11
C PHE A 5 24.16 -2.13 3.50
N GLU A 6 24.56 -1.16 4.32
CA GLU A 6 24.94 0.20 3.88
C GLU A 6 26.14 0.16 2.92
N PHE A 7 27.15 -0.65 3.25
CA PHE A 7 28.30 -0.87 2.38
C PHE A 7 27.90 -1.45 1.02
N LYS A 8 27.02 -2.45 0.99
CA LYS A 8 26.54 -3.08 -0.25
C LYS A 8 25.78 -2.10 -1.14
N GLN A 9 24.97 -1.22 -0.55
CA GLN A 9 24.23 -0.20 -1.29
C GLN A 9 25.16 0.87 -1.87
N LEU A 10 26.12 1.35 -1.08
CA LEU A 10 27.12 2.32 -1.52
C LEU A 10 27.97 1.76 -2.68
N LEU A 11 28.39 0.49 -2.58
CA LEU A 11 29.14 -0.20 -3.62
C LEU A 11 28.31 -0.40 -4.90
N ARG A 12 27.01 -0.67 -4.78
CA ARG A 12 26.10 -0.79 -5.93
C ARG A 12 25.96 0.53 -6.67
N ALA A 13 25.78 1.64 -5.94
CA ALA A 13 25.67 2.97 -6.53
C ALA A 13 26.94 3.38 -7.29
N TYR A 14 28.12 3.10 -6.72
CA TYR A 14 29.40 3.37 -7.39
C TYR A 14 29.58 2.53 -8.67
N ARG A 15 29.30 1.22 -8.60
CA ARG A 15 29.38 0.33 -9.78
C ARG A 15 28.41 0.69 -10.89
N ALA A 16 27.27 1.27 -10.54
CA ALA A 16 26.29 1.77 -11.50
C ALA A 16 26.67 3.14 -12.10
N GLY A 17 27.77 3.75 -11.66
CA GLY A 17 28.20 5.08 -12.11
C GLY A 17 27.31 6.22 -11.60
N ILE A 18 26.48 5.95 -10.59
CA ILE A 18 25.57 6.95 -10.01
C ILE A 18 26.34 7.95 -9.16
N ILE A 19 27.41 7.49 -8.50
CA ILE A 19 28.31 8.31 -7.70
C ILE A 19 29.74 8.15 -8.21
N ASN A 20 30.54 9.19 -8.07
CA ASN A 20 31.96 9.15 -8.41
C ASN A 20 32.81 8.62 -7.24
N GLU A 21 34.08 8.36 -7.50
CA GLU A 21 35.04 7.79 -6.54
C GLU A 21 35.19 8.66 -5.29
N ALA A 22 35.29 9.98 -5.44
CA ALA A 22 35.41 10.90 -4.31
C ALA A 22 34.15 10.88 -3.40
N THR A 23 32.97 10.74 -3.99
CA THR A 23 31.72 10.55 -3.24
C THR A 23 31.71 9.19 -2.53
N PHE A 24 32.12 8.11 -3.21
CA PHE A 24 32.20 6.78 -2.63
C PHE A 24 33.14 6.73 -1.41
N GLU A 25 34.34 7.28 -1.51
CA GLU A 25 35.33 7.29 -0.43
C GLU A 25 34.85 8.08 0.81
N LYS A 26 34.19 9.22 0.58
CA LYS A 26 33.62 10.03 1.66
C LYS A 26 32.54 9.25 2.41
N GLU A 27 31.59 8.68 1.70
CA GLU A 27 30.47 7.92 2.27
C GLU A 27 30.98 6.65 3.00
N LEU A 28 32.00 5.99 2.48
CA LEU A 28 32.65 4.84 3.12
C LEU A 28 33.30 5.24 4.45
N ALA A 29 34.05 6.35 4.47
CA ALA A 29 34.68 6.87 5.68
C ALA A 29 33.66 7.31 6.74
N ASP A 30 32.46 7.70 6.32
CA ASP A 30 31.35 8.10 7.16
C ASP A 30 30.69 6.85 7.80
N ILE A 31 30.48 5.77 7.02
CA ILE A 31 30.06 4.44 7.52
C ILE A 31 31.07 3.88 8.54
N GLU A 32 32.38 3.98 8.25
CA GLU A 32 33.44 3.49 9.13
C GLU A 32 33.54 4.25 10.46
N ARG A 33 33.28 5.57 10.44
CA ARG A 33 33.24 6.41 11.64
C ARG A 33 31.96 6.25 12.46
N GLY A 34 31.00 5.45 12.00
CA GLY A 34 29.66 5.37 12.59
C GLY A 34 28.87 6.68 12.45
N VAL A 35 29.39 7.62 11.67
CA VAL A 35 28.72 8.83 11.22
C VAL A 35 28.07 8.45 9.90
N GLY A 36 27.14 7.50 9.94
CA GLY A 36 26.44 7.13 8.72
C GLY A 36 25.85 8.40 8.11
N ASN A 37 26.19 8.69 6.85
CA ASN A 37 25.54 9.71 6.03
C ASN A 37 24.12 9.26 5.63
N GLY A 38 23.38 8.69 6.57
CA GLY A 38 21.94 8.86 6.55
C GLY A 38 21.71 10.33 6.84
N ASP A 39 21.12 11.05 5.90
CA ASP A 39 20.57 12.40 6.08
C ASP A 39 20.08 12.57 7.53
N GLY A 40 20.93 13.18 8.36
CA GLY A 40 20.81 13.13 9.80
C GLY A 40 19.50 13.75 10.24
N GLY A 41 18.64 12.97 10.88
CA GLY A 41 17.62 13.47 11.79
C GLY A 41 16.49 14.31 11.17
N ARG A 42 16.19 14.16 9.88
CA ARG A 42 14.91 14.65 9.37
C ARG A 42 13.85 13.60 9.58
N SER A 43 13.01 13.87 10.57
CA SER A 43 11.75 13.20 10.74
C SER A 43 10.99 13.15 9.41
N VAL A 44 10.61 11.95 8.96
CA VAL A 44 9.85 11.76 7.72
C VAL A 44 8.38 11.70 8.07
N GLU A 45 7.58 12.60 7.50
CA GLU A 45 6.12 12.52 7.63
C GLU A 45 5.52 11.65 6.53
N ALA A 46 4.82 10.59 6.92
CA ALA A 46 4.08 9.72 6.02
C ALA A 46 2.70 9.39 6.63
N LEU A 47 1.63 9.64 5.87
CA LEU A 47 0.25 9.30 6.24
C LEU A 47 -0.14 9.77 7.66
N GLY A 48 0.20 11.02 8.00
CA GLY A 48 -0.12 11.64 9.29
C GLY A 48 0.75 11.16 10.46
N LYS A 49 1.82 10.38 10.21
CA LYS A 49 2.76 9.94 11.23
C LYS A 49 4.18 10.39 10.92
N THR A 50 4.93 10.64 11.98
CA THR A 50 6.32 11.08 11.94
C THR A 50 7.23 9.89 12.24
N TYR A 51 8.18 9.63 11.37
CA TYR A 51 9.14 8.52 11.47
C TYR A 51 10.56 9.07 11.64
N GLY A 52 11.44 8.33 12.32
CA GLY A 52 12.83 8.75 12.55
C GLY A 52 13.71 8.68 11.30
N SER A 53 13.28 7.96 10.27
CA SER A 53 13.98 7.85 8.97
C SER A 53 13.04 7.45 7.83
N GLU A 54 13.49 7.62 6.59
CA GLU A 54 12.78 7.12 5.40
C GLU A 54 12.60 5.60 5.47
N ARG A 55 13.65 4.87 5.85
CA ARG A 55 13.59 3.41 5.99
C ARG A 55 12.51 2.98 6.97
N GLU A 56 12.41 3.64 8.12
CA GLU A 56 11.39 3.35 9.12
C GLU A 56 9.98 3.61 8.56
N ALA A 57 9.78 4.72 7.84
CA ALA A 57 8.51 5.02 7.17
C ALA A 57 8.15 3.97 6.11
N VAL A 58 9.10 3.60 5.25
CA VAL A 58 8.91 2.60 4.18
C VAL A 58 8.57 1.24 4.77
N VAL A 59 9.34 0.75 5.75
CA VAL A 59 9.06 -0.53 6.42
C VAL A 59 7.68 -0.50 7.09
N ALA A 60 7.33 0.59 7.77
CA ALA A 60 6.02 0.70 8.40
C ALA A 60 4.87 0.72 7.39
N LEU A 61 5.04 1.33 6.21
CA LEU A 61 4.03 1.33 5.16
C LEU A 61 3.91 -0.04 4.48
N LEU A 62 5.02 -0.68 4.14
CA LEU A 62 5.04 -2.05 3.60
C LEU A 62 4.27 -3.00 4.52
N ASP A 63 4.56 -2.92 5.83
CA ASP A 63 3.95 -3.78 6.84
C ASP A 63 2.44 -3.54 6.98
N ARG A 64 2.02 -2.28 6.95
CA ARG A 64 0.59 -1.91 6.97
C ARG A 64 -0.16 -2.36 5.73
N PHE A 65 0.35 -2.06 4.54
CA PHE A 65 -0.30 -2.49 3.30
C PHE A 65 -0.34 -4.01 3.22
N ARG A 66 0.74 -4.72 3.56
CA ARG A 66 0.72 -6.19 3.69
C ARG A 66 -0.43 -6.68 4.58
N ALA A 67 -0.69 -6.03 5.72
CA ALA A 67 -1.83 -6.38 6.59
C ALA A 67 -3.19 -6.05 5.96
N GLY A 68 -3.32 -4.86 5.37
CA GLY A 68 -4.51 -4.39 4.66
C GLY A 68 -4.89 -5.32 3.53
N GLU A 69 -3.94 -5.62 2.64
CA GLU A 69 -4.11 -6.50 1.47
C GLU A 69 -4.45 -7.94 1.86
N THR A 70 -3.89 -8.48 2.96
CA THR A 70 -4.34 -9.78 3.49
C THR A 70 -5.82 -9.72 3.91
N GLY A 71 -6.24 -8.61 4.51
CA GLY A 71 -7.64 -8.34 4.83
C GLY A 71 -8.52 -8.20 3.60
N GLY A 72 -8.09 -7.41 2.61
CA GLY A 72 -8.76 -7.22 1.34
C GLY A 72 -8.94 -8.53 0.59
N GLN A 73 -7.88 -9.35 0.51
CA GLN A 73 -7.96 -10.70 -0.05
C GLN A 73 -9.04 -11.53 0.66
N ALA A 74 -9.05 -11.55 2.00
CA ALA A 74 -10.04 -12.31 2.76
C ALA A 74 -11.47 -11.79 2.50
N ALA A 75 -11.65 -10.47 2.43
CA ALA A 75 -12.91 -9.81 2.16
C ALA A 75 -13.47 -10.18 0.77
N PHE A 76 -12.67 -9.97 -0.28
CA PHE A 76 -13.07 -10.25 -1.66
C PHE A 76 -13.18 -11.75 -1.95
N SER A 77 -12.33 -12.59 -1.36
CA SER A 77 -12.49 -14.06 -1.44
C SER A 77 -13.77 -14.53 -0.73
N GLY A 78 -14.17 -13.86 0.34
CA GLY A 78 -15.45 -14.08 1.01
C GLY A 78 -16.63 -13.74 0.10
N TRP A 79 -16.56 -12.57 -0.57
CA TRP A 79 -17.57 -12.16 -1.54
C TRP A 79 -17.60 -13.10 -2.76
N GLU A 80 -16.45 -13.48 -3.32
CA GLU A 80 -16.36 -14.35 -4.47
C GLU A 80 -17.15 -15.65 -4.29
N LYS A 81 -17.09 -16.27 -3.10
CA LYS A 81 -17.78 -17.53 -2.81
C LYS A 81 -19.30 -17.45 -2.92
N GLN A 82 -19.85 -16.25 -2.88
CA GLN A 82 -21.29 -16.00 -2.81
C GLN A 82 -21.80 -15.01 -3.86
N VAL A 83 -20.92 -14.47 -4.71
CA VAL A 83 -21.31 -13.53 -5.76
C VAL A 83 -22.29 -14.20 -6.72
N SER A 84 -23.41 -13.53 -6.95
CA SER A 84 -24.53 -14.05 -7.75
C SER A 84 -24.74 -13.28 -9.05
N THR A 85 -24.24 -12.05 -9.10
CA THR A 85 -24.34 -11.15 -10.24
C THR A 85 -23.26 -11.46 -11.28
N ASP A 86 -23.68 -12.01 -12.43
CA ASP A 86 -22.76 -12.58 -13.42
C ASP A 86 -21.76 -11.57 -14.00
N CYS A 87 -22.18 -10.33 -14.26
CA CYS A 87 -21.32 -9.32 -14.89
C CYS A 87 -20.17 -8.81 -14.01
N ILE A 88 -20.22 -9.04 -12.69
CA ILE A 88 -19.15 -8.63 -11.76
C ILE A 88 -18.33 -9.80 -11.22
N ARG A 89 -18.83 -11.04 -11.36
CA ARG A 89 -18.25 -12.25 -10.77
C ARG A 89 -16.75 -12.37 -11.02
N SER A 90 -16.31 -12.27 -12.27
CA SER A 90 -14.89 -12.39 -12.63
C SER A 90 -14.06 -11.17 -12.23
N GLY A 91 -14.66 -9.98 -12.13
CA GLY A 91 -13.96 -8.81 -11.63
C GLY A 91 -13.67 -8.91 -10.13
N ILE A 92 -14.62 -9.41 -9.33
CA ILE A 92 -14.39 -9.69 -7.90
C ILE A 92 -13.28 -10.73 -7.71
N ARG A 93 -13.24 -11.78 -8.54
CA ARG A 93 -12.13 -12.75 -8.56
C ARG A 93 -10.78 -12.12 -8.83
N MET A 94 -10.72 -11.27 -9.86
CA MET A 94 -9.49 -10.57 -10.24
C MET A 94 -8.97 -9.72 -9.08
N ILE A 95 -9.87 -9.01 -8.40
CA ILE A 95 -9.50 -8.18 -7.25
C ILE A 95 -8.99 -9.06 -6.11
N ALA A 96 -9.69 -10.13 -5.73
CA ALA A 96 -9.24 -11.04 -4.68
C ALA A 96 -7.82 -11.59 -4.92
N GLU A 97 -7.50 -11.95 -6.17
CA GLU A 97 -6.16 -12.40 -6.56
C GLU A 97 -5.10 -11.30 -6.50
N ARG A 98 -5.43 -10.07 -6.92
CA ARG A 98 -4.53 -8.91 -6.83
C ARG A 98 -4.17 -8.60 -5.38
N GLU A 99 -5.16 -8.52 -4.50
CA GLU A 99 -4.96 -8.26 -3.06
C GLU A 99 -4.03 -9.31 -2.43
N GLY A 100 -4.27 -10.58 -2.74
CA GLY A 100 -3.41 -11.67 -2.28
C GLY A 100 -1.99 -11.58 -2.84
N TYR A 101 -1.84 -11.18 -4.11
CA TYR A 101 -0.54 -10.97 -4.73
C TYR A 101 0.22 -9.80 -4.09
N HIS A 102 -0.44 -8.66 -3.87
CA HIS A 102 0.16 -7.49 -3.22
C HIS A 102 0.67 -7.83 -1.82
N SER A 103 -0.15 -8.51 -1.01
CA SER A 103 0.27 -8.94 0.33
C SER A 103 1.56 -9.78 0.30
N ARG A 104 1.64 -10.79 -0.60
CA ARG A 104 2.84 -11.64 -0.74
C ARG A 104 4.07 -10.86 -1.21
N ILE A 105 3.90 -9.90 -2.12
CA ILE A 105 5.01 -9.07 -2.61
C ILE A 105 5.52 -8.12 -1.54
N PHE A 106 4.63 -7.53 -0.73
CA PHE A 106 5.03 -6.70 0.40
C PHE A 106 5.73 -7.52 1.49
N GLU A 107 5.24 -8.72 1.82
CA GLU A 107 5.89 -9.63 2.76
C GLU A 107 7.30 -10.00 2.28
N ARG A 108 7.45 -10.33 0.99
CA ARG A 108 8.76 -10.58 0.38
C ARG A 108 9.69 -9.38 0.49
N ARG A 109 9.18 -8.17 0.21
CA ARG A 109 10.00 -6.94 0.31
C ARG A 109 10.44 -6.66 1.75
N LEU A 110 9.57 -6.89 2.74
CA LEU A 110 9.93 -6.79 4.15
C LEU A 110 11.06 -7.77 4.50
N ALA A 111 10.98 -9.01 4.03
CA ALA A 111 12.03 -10.01 4.22
C ALA A 111 13.36 -9.59 3.57
N ASP A 112 13.34 -9.05 2.35
CA ASP A 112 14.54 -8.54 1.66
C ASP A 112 15.19 -7.38 2.42
N LEU A 113 14.39 -6.58 3.12
CA LEU A 113 14.86 -5.52 4.01
C LEU A 113 15.30 -6.04 5.39
N GLY A 114 15.11 -7.32 5.72
CA GLY A 114 15.36 -7.87 7.06
C GLY A 114 14.41 -7.34 8.13
N ALA A 115 13.19 -6.96 7.74
CA ALA A 115 12.13 -6.51 8.62
C ALA A 115 11.13 -7.64 8.91
N GLU A 116 10.46 -7.55 10.06
CA GLU A 116 9.42 -8.49 10.47
C GLU A 116 8.03 -7.97 10.09
N CYS A 117 7.10 -8.89 9.83
CA CYS A 117 5.68 -8.55 9.65
C CYS A 117 5.00 -8.38 11.01
N LYS A 118 4.67 -7.15 11.41
CA LYS A 118 4.12 -6.86 12.76
C LYS A 118 2.69 -6.34 12.73
N ALA A 119 2.30 -5.64 11.67
CA ALA A 119 0.97 -5.06 11.57
C ALA A 119 -0.10 -6.15 11.46
N GLY A 120 -1.13 -6.05 12.30
CA GLY A 120 -2.34 -6.85 12.20
C GLY A 120 -3.43 -6.09 11.44
N LEU A 121 -4.55 -6.79 11.17
CA LEU A 121 -5.76 -6.19 10.63
C LEU A 121 -6.29 -5.08 11.54
N THR A 122 -6.53 -3.90 10.97
CA THR A 122 -7.21 -2.79 11.65
C THR A 122 -8.67 -3.13 11.94
N ASP A 123 -9.30 -2.39 12.86
CA ASP A 123 -10.74 -2.52 13.14
C ASP A 123 -11.58 -2.26 11.89
N PHE A 124 -11.13 -1.31 11.05
CA PHE A 124 -11.73 -1.05 9.75
C PHE A 124 -11.61 -2.28 8.85
N GLY A 125 -10.41 -2.84 8.66
CA GLY A 125 -10.19 -4.01 7.82
C GLY A 125 -11.01 -5.24 8.26
N ARG A 126 -11.18 -5.44 9.58
CA ARG A 126 -12.05 -6.50 10.11
C ARG A 126 -13.52 -6.27 9.74
N LYS A 127 -14.06 -5.06 9.97
CA LYS A 127 -15.44 -4.71 9.60
C LYS A 127 -15.68 -4.77 8.10
N PHE A 128 -14.71 -4.34 7.31
CA PHE A 128 -14.75 -4.43 5.85
C PHE A 128 -14.86 -5.89 5.40
N THR A 129 -14.00 -6.75 5.95
CA THR A 129 -14.05 -8.21 5.71
C THR A 129 -15.39 -8.81 6.11
N GLU A 130 -15.90 -8.49 7.30
CA GLU A 130 -17.21 -8.96 7.77
C GLU A 130 -18.34 -8.55 6.81
N LYS A 131 -18.35 -7.30 6.32
CA LYS A 131 -19.38 -6.81 5.40
C LYS A 131 -19.32 -7.49 4.03
N LEU A 132 -18.15 -7.59 3.43
CA LEU A 132 -17.99 -8.18 2.09
C LEU A 132 -18.19 -9.70 2.10
N SER A 133 -17.95 -10.35 3.25
CA SER A 133 -18.22 -11.78 3.42
C SER A 133 -19.63 -12.11 3.90
N ASP A 134 -20.48 -11.14 4.22
CA ASP A 134 -21.85 -11.41 4.69
C ASP A 134 -22.74 -11.97 3.55
N PRO A 135 -23.26 -13.22 3.67
CA PRO A 135 -24.16 -13.80 2.67
C PRO A 135 -25.53 -13.15 2.62
N LYS A 136 -25.90 -12.36 3.64
CA LYS A 136 -27.18 -11.66 3.69
C LYS A 136 -27.14 -10.33 2.94
N MET A 137 -25.95 -9.83 2.62
CA MET A 137 -25.76 -8.57 1.91
C MET A 137 -25.72 -8.83 0.40
N SER A 138 -26.52 -8.13 -0.38
CA SER A 138 -26.53 -8.32 -1.84
C SER A 138 -25.23 -7.81 -2.47
N ASP A 139 -24.94 -8.25 -3.69
CA ASP A 139 -23.80 -7.73 -4.48
C ASP A 139 -23.90 -6.21 -4.67
N ASN A 140 -25.11 -5.70 -4.93
CA ASN A 140 -25.40 -4.29 -5.08
C ASN A 140 -25.12 -3.50 -3.79
N ASP A 141 -25.55 -4.03 -2.64
CA ASP A 141 -25.29 -3.39 -1.34
C ASP A 141 -23.79 -3.36 -1.01
N LYS A 142 -23.04 -4.42 -1.35
CA LYS A 142 -21.58 -4.47 -1.18
C LYS A 142 -20.88 -3.40 -2.04
N LEU A 143 -21.30 -3.23 -3.29
CA LEU A 143 -20.80 -2.16 -4.17
C LEU A 143 -21.10 -0.77 -3.61
N LEU A 144 -22.33 -0.52 -3.15
CA LEU A 144 -22.72 0.75 -2.52
C LEU A 144 -21.92 1.02 -1.24
N TYR A 145 -21.68 -0.02 -0.43
CA TYR A 145 -20.86 0.09 0.77
C TYR A 145 -19.44 0.51 0.40
N ILE A 146 -18.77 -0.16 -0.55
CA ILE A 146 -17.43 0.22 -1.00
C ILE A 146 -17.41 1.66 -1.54
N ALA A 147 -18.38 2.03 -2.38
CA ALA A 147 -18.50 3.38 -2.92
C ALA A 147 -18.64 4.46 -1.84
N SER A 148 -19.28 4.14 -0.71
CA SER A 148 -19.38 5.06 0.42
C SER A 148 -18.06 5.28 1.18
N LEU A 149 -17.15 4.29 1.15
CA LEU A 149 -15.88 4.37 1.87
C LEU A 149 -14.84 5.18 1.09
N ALA A 150 -14.78 4.97 -0.23
CA ALA A 150 -13.83 5.60 -1.13
C ALA A 150 -14.52 6.03 -2.44
N PRO A 151 -15.35 7.11 -2.40
CA PRO A 151 -16.11 7.56 -3.57
C PRO A 151 -15.23 8.11 -4.70
N ASP A 152 -13.99 8.50 -4.39
CA ASP A 152 -12.98 8.95 -5.34
C ASP A 152 -11.68 8.16 -5.08
N PRO A 153 -11.43 7.10 -5.87
CA PRO A 153 -10.21 6.30 -5.75
C PRO A 153 -8.93 7.12 -5.94
N GLU A 154 -8.93 8.15 -6.80
CA GLU A 154 -7.74 8.98 -7.03
C GLU A 154 -7.44 9.85 -5.81
N ALA A 155 -8.46 10.50 -5.25
CA ALA A 155 -8.31 11.28 -4.03
C ALA A 155 -7.89 10.40 -2.84
N PHE A 156 -8.40 9.16 -2.75
CA PHE A 156 -8.03 8.20 -1.71
C PHE A 156 -6.54 7.85 -1.74
N TRP A 157 -5.97 7.56 -2.91
CA TRP A 157 -4.57 7.17 -3.06
C TRP A 157 -3.57 8.33 -3.13
N LYS A 158 -4.05 9.57 -3.26
CA LYS A 158 -3.20 10.77 -3.39
C LYS A 158 -2.21 10.95 -2.23
N PRO A 159 -2.58 10.79 -0.94
CA PRO A 159 -1.62 10.93 0.17
C PRO A 159 -0.51 9.89 0.13
N VAL A 160 -0.82 8.66 -0.28
CA VAL A 160 0.16 7.58 -0.44
C VAL A 160 1.10 7.90 -1.60
N SER A 161 0.56 8.28 -2.75
CA SER A 161 1.34 8.67 -3.94
C SER A 161 2.32 9.81 -3.62
N ALA A 162 1.85 10.84 -2.90
CA ALA A 162 2.68 11.97 -2.49
C ALA A 162 3.80 11.59 -1.50
N PHE A 163 3.62 10.56 -0.69
CA PHE A 163 4.72 10.01 0.11
C PHE A 163 5.69 9.22 -0.77
N VAL A 164 5.19 8.33 -1.62
CA VAL A 164 6.00 7.48 -2.51
C VAL A 164 6.91 8.32 -3.41
N ASP A 165 6.40 9.43 -3.96
CA ASP A 165 7.20 10.33 -4.79
C ASP A 165 8.39 10.95 -4.06
N ARG A 166 8.27 11.13 -2.73
CA ARG A 166 9.32 11.69 -1.87
C ARG A 166 10.35 10.66 -1.41
N ILE A 167 10.15 9.36 -1.63
CA ILE A 167 11.16 8.33 -1.34
C ILE A 167 12.39 8.55 -2.22
N LYS A 168 13.57 8.65 -1.60
CA LYS A 168 14.86 8.94 -2.26
C LYS A 168 15.84 7.78 -2.21
N ASP A 169 15.89 7.03 -1.10
CA ASP A 169 16.94 6.05 -0.87
C ASP A 169 16.47 4.65 -1.26
N ASP A 170 15.23 4.28 -0.89
CA ASP A 170 14.67 2.96 -1.21
C ASP A 170 13.92 2.94 -2.56
N GLN A 171 14.67 3.05 -3.65
CA GLN A 171 14.09 3.07 -5.01
C GLN A 171 13.32 1.80 -5.39
N GLU A 172 13.72 0.65 -4.84
CA GLU A 172 13.03 -0.60 -5.13
C GLU A 172 11.64 -0.63 -4.49
N SER A 173 11.52 -0.22 -3.22
CA SER A 173 10.21 -0.08 -2.56
C SER A 173 9.37 1.03 -3.21
N LYS A 174 10.01 2.12 -3.68
CA LYS A 174 9.32 3.20 -4.42
C LYS A 174 8.61 2.69 -5.67
N GLU A 175 9.32 1.98 -6.54
CA GLU A 175 8.74 1.47 -7.79
C GLU A 175 7.70 0.38 -7.53
N LEU A 176 7.90 -0.43 -6.49
CA LEU A 176 6.91 -1.40 -6.02
C LEU A 176 5.60 -0.69 -5.61
N PHE A 177 5.67 0.36 -4.79
CA PHE A 177 4.47 1.11 -4.40
C PHE A 177 3.80 1.80 -5.59
N LYS A 178 4.55 2.32 -6.56
CA LYS A 178 3.95 2.93 -7.76
C LYS A 178 3.10 1.94 -8.55
N LEU A 179 3.61 0.73 -8.79
CA LEU A 179 2.84 -0.30 -9.50
C LEU A 179 1.63 -0.75 -8.69
N TYR A 180 1.81 -0.99 -7.40
CA TYR A 180 0.72 -1.31 -6.48
C TYR A 180 -0.41 -0.26 -6.56
N ILE A 181 -0.09 1.03 -6.47
CA ILE A 181 -1.10 2.11 -6.56
C ILE A 181 -1.84 2.08 -7.90
N GLN A 182 -1.17 1.74 -9.02
CA GLN A 182 -1.86 1.62 -10.32
C GLN A 182 -2.86 0.45 -10.34
N ASP A 183 -2.48 -0.69 -9.75
CA ASP A 183 -3.36 -1.85 -9.63
C ASP A 183 -4.56 -1.53 -8.72
N GLU A 184 -4.32 -0.85 -7.60
CA GLU A 184 -5.38 -0.40 -6.68
C GLU A 184 -6.34 0.61 -7.32
N LEU A 185 -5.81 1.57 -8.08
CA LEU A 185 -6.63 2.51 -8.85
C LEU A 185 -7.45 1.79 -9.91
N SER A 186 -6.88 0.77 -10.57
CA SER A 186 -7.60 -0.06 -11.55
C SER A 186 -8.77 -0.79 -10.89
N SER A 187 -8.54 -1.43 -9.74
CA SER A 187 -9.58 -2.14 -8.98
C SER A 187 -10.67 -1.18 -8.46
N GLY A 188 -10.27 -0.07 -7.85
CA GLY A 188 -11.19 0.94 -7.32
C GLY A 188 -12.07 1.58 -8.40
N LYS A 189 -11.47 1.98 -9.54
CA LYS A 189 -12.24 2.53 -10.68
C LYS A 189 -13.24 1.53 -11.24
N TRP A 190 -12.84 0.26 -11.34
CA TRP A 190 -13.74 -0.79 -11.80
C TRP A 190 -14.90 -1.03 -10.82
N LEU A 191 -14.65 -1.02 -9.52
CA LEU A 191 -15.71 -1.12 -8.49
C LEU A 191 -16.70 0.04 -8.58
N MET A 192 -16.23 1.27 -8.85
CA MET A 192 -17.09 2.44 -9.03
C MET A 192 -17.95 2.33 -10.29
N TYR A 193 -17.34 1.93 -11.40
CA TYR A 193 -18.06 1.63 -12.63
C TYR A 193 -19.15 0.54 -12.41
N ALA A 194 -18.80 -0.57 -11.74
CA ALA A 194 -19.74 -1.65 -11.47
C ALA A 194 -20.88 -1.20 -10.55
N CYS A 195 -20.58 -0.39 -9.54
CA CYS A 195 -21.57 0.19 -8.64
C CYS A 195 -22.57 1.07 -9.40
N GLU A 196 -22.09 1.97 -10.24
CA GLU A 196 -22.93 2.86 -11.06
C GLU A 196 -23.78 2.06 -12.07
N ALA A 197 -23.18 1.07 -12.74
CA ALA A 197 -23.88 0.24 -13.73
C ALA A 197 -25.03 -0.58 -13.12
N LEU A 198 -24.88 -1.05 -11.88
CA LEU A 198 -25.85 -1.94 -11.23
C LEU A 198 -26.84 -1.23 -10.31
N ASN A 199 -26.52 -0.03 -9.82
CA ASN A 199 -27.39 0.74 -8.92
C ASN A 199 -27.94 2.02 -9.58
N GLY A 200 -27.52 2.34 -10.81
CA GLY A 200 -27.81 3.60 -11.47
C GLY A 200 -26.94 4.75 -10.95
N PRO A 201 -27.11 5.97 -11.50
CA PRO A 201 -26.38 7.13 -11.03
C PRO A 201 -26.72 7.36 -9.55
N ALA A 202 -25.68 7.46 -8.72
CA ALA A 202 -25.83 7.72 -7.30
C ALA A 202 -26.75 8.94 -7.09
N LYS A 203 -27.84 8.78 -6.33
CA LYS A 203 -28.47 9.96 -5.72
C LYS A 203 -27.38 10.65 -4.91
N ALA A 204 -27.24 11.97 -5.10
CA ALA A 204 -26.21 12.79 -4.46
C ALA A 204 -26.03 12.35 -3.01
N PRO A 205 -24.81 11.98 -2.58
CA PRO A 205 -24.60 11.39 -1.27
C PRO A 205 -25.11 12.35 -0.19
N SER A 206 -26.00 11.87 0.68
CA SER A 206 -26.17 12.48 2.00
C SER A 206 -24.79 12.46 2.65
N ALA A 207 -24.29 13.62 3.07
CA ALA A 207 -22.97 13.80 3.67
C ALA A 207 -22.57 12.60 4.55
N GLN A 208 -21.74 11.70 4.03
CA GLN A 208 -21.24 10.53 4.74
C GLN A 208 -19.74 10.35 4.49
N MET A 209 -19.10 9.90 5.56
CA MET A 209 -17.67 9.96 5.83
C MET A 209 -16.87 9.10 4.85
N GLY A 210 -16.14 9.74 3.93
CA GLY A 210 -15.02 9.09 3.27
C GLY A 210 -13.98 8.69 4.31
N VAL A 211 -13.43 7.48 4.19
CA VAL A 211 -12.37 7.02 5.08
C VAL A 211 -11.04 7.50 4.54
N ALA A 212 -10.21 8.09 5.39
CA ALA A 212 -8.86 8.47 4.98
C ALA A 212 -8.03 7.21 4.73
N ALA A 213 -7.16 7.22 3.72
CA ALA A 213 -6.25 6.11 3.45
C ALA A 213 -5.40 5.71 4.68
N SER A 214 -5.09 6.67 5.56
CA SER A 214 -4.38 6.42 6.84
C SER A 214 -5.19 5.65 7.89
N GLU A 215 -6.51 5.58 7.75
CA GLU A 215 -7.42 4.86 8.65
C GLU A 215 -7.83 3.51 8.07
N ALA A 216 -7.91 3.42 6.74
CA ALA A 216 -8.22 2.19 6.02
C ALA A 216 -7.04 1.20 6.00
N LEU A 217 -5.81 1.71 6.02
CA LEU A 217 -4.54 0.98 5.83
C LEU A 217 -3.66 1.03 7.09
#